data_AF-A0A7D9D393-F1
#
_entry.id   AF-A0A7D9D393-F1
#
_cell.length_a   1.000
_cell.length_b   1.000
_cell.length_c   1.000
_cell.angle_alpha   90.00
_cell.angle_beta   90.00
_cell.angle_gamma   90.00
#
_symmetry.space_group_name_H-M   'P 1'
#
loop_
_entity.id
_entity.type
_entity.pdbx_description
1 polymer ?
#
loop_
_entity_poly.entity_id
_entity_poly.type
_entity_poly.pdbx_seq_one_letter_code
_entity_poly.pdbx_strand_id
1 'polypeptide(L)'
;MASKNKPAPPKQGLAPLVRREIDQLTADVVDRGEISEDAARKLRQLTRLEASLPRLPADPARRWPVIVLALGIFLIPGLLISLKVPSIEIQIGILVSELTWHQKQSGEVMGPLGLESLGVSSYASISLPRTRESDVEQLRDPPSSFQVQEGAEGQISLDTIHAEPGTRLTISRVPGQAGAALYLLGDEASANIILRGNIAISTGGVRLGQRDFGRGRPAQVQATKPTSLGLDMRFSGEPEVSFPAHIMISSLSLQKLEEAEIAGARTHRPVSTVLEGEIFNESMSGASYPLRKGEWLTLDGVDGELRSLYMTAEGIRLDFHGTVTELAVGSRNNTRSLMPNWLEWFSERHSVKLLWGAFLWLLTTLLGVIRWWSHSN
;
A
#
# COMPACT_ATOMS: atom_id res chain seq x y z
N MET A 1 1.33 44.55 17.41
CA MET A 1 0.18 45.28 18.02
C MET A 1 -0.85 44.25 18.47
N ALA A 2 -0.81 43.85 19.74
CA ALA A 2 -1.73 42.86 20.31
C ALA A 2 -2.93 43.59 20.94
N SER A 3 -4.12 43.37 20.38
CA SER A 3 -5.38 43.86 20.94
C SER A 3 -5.69 43.09 22.22
N LYS A 4 -5.49 43.73 23.38
CA LYS A 4 -5.92 43.23 24.69
C LYS A 4 -7.45 43.20 24.70
N ASN A 5 -8.04 42.00 24.57
CA ASN A 5 -9.45 41.76 24.88
C ASN A 5 -9.71 42.15 26.34
N LYS A 6 -10.33 43.33 26.55
CA LYS A 6 -10.88 43.74 27.83
C LYS A 6 -12.02 42.75 28.17
N PRO A 7 -12.00 42.06 29.32
CA PRO A 7 -13.13 41.24 29.72
C PRO A 7 -14.38 42.12 29.80
N ALA A 8 -15.48 41.67 29.20
CA ALA A 8 -16.77 42.32 29.36
C ALA A 8 -17.07 42.47 30.86
N PRO A 9 -17.65 43.60 31.31
CA PRO A 9 -18.03 43.74 32.70
C PRO A 9 -18.94 42.56 33.08
N PRO A 10 -18.77 41.96 34.26
CA PRO A 10 -19.68 40.92 34.72
C PRO A 10 -21.09 41.47 34.59
N LYS A 11 -22.00 40.70 33.97
CA LYS A 11 -23.42 41.03 33.93
C LYS A 11 -23.87 41.17 35.38
N GLN A 12 -23.83 42.39 35.92
CA GLN A 12 -24.40 42.68 37.21
C GLN A 12 -25.86 42.28 37.07
N GLY A 13 -26.29 41.29 37.86
CA GLY A 13 -27.64 40.75 37.75
C GLY A 13 -28.65 41.91 37.78
N LEU A 14 -29.78 41.75 37.11
CA LEU A 14 -30.86 42.75 37.18
C LEU A 14 -31.32 43.02 38.63
N ALA A 15 -31.11 42.06 39.54
CA ALA A 15 -31.49 42.16 40.94
C ALA A 15 -30.89 43.37 41.69
N PRO A 16 -29.56 43.60 41.75
CA PRO A 16 -28.99 44.78 42.40
C PRO A 16 -29.42 46.10 41.74
N LEU A 17 -29.68 46.13 40.44
CA LEU A 17 -30.15 47.34 39.75
C LEU A 17 -31.61 47.64 40.10
N VAL A 18 -32.48 46.63 40.09
CA VAL A 18 -33.88 46.75 40.51
C VAL A 18 -33.97 47.17 41.98
N ARG A 19 -33.15 46.60 42.85
CA ARG A 19 -33.14 46.93 44.28
C ARG A 19 -32.67 48.35 44.54
N ARG A 20 -31.61 48.79 43.85
CA ARG A 20 -31.12 50.17 43.92
C ARG A 20 -32.18 51.18 43.44
N GLU A 21 -32.91 50.86 42.38
CA GLU A 21 -33.99 51.71 41.86
C GLU A 21 -35.19 51.78 42.84
N ILE A 22 -35.55 50.65 43.47
CA ILE A 22 -36.57 50.61 44.53
C ILE A 22 -36.13 51.46 45.73
N ASP A 23 -34.88 51.31 46.19
CA ASP A 23 -34.33 52.05 47.32
C ASP A 23 -34.30 53.57 47.03
N GLN A 24 -33.91 53.97 45.81
CA GLN A 24 -33.93 55.37 45.37
C GLN A 24 -35.34 55.95 45.32
N LEU A 25 -36.29 55.24 44.71
CA LEU A 25 -37.68 55.70 44.65
C LEU A 25 -38.34 55.76 46.03
N THR A 26 -37.95 54.87 46.95
CA THR A 26 -38.45 54.88 48.33
C THR A 26 -37.88 56.07 49.10
N ALA A 27 -36.58 56.38 48.92
CA ALA A 27 -35.96 57.54 49.53
C ALA A 27 -36.58 58.87 49.05
N ASP A 28 -36.83 59.01 47.74
CA ASP A 28 -37.46 60.20 47.16
C ASP A 28 -38.89 60.43 47.69
N VAL A 29 -39.63 59.35 47.96
CA VAL A 29 -40.98 59.41 48.55
C VAL A 29 -40.93 59.89 50.01
N VAL A 30 -39.96 59.41 50.79
CA VAL A 30 -39.79 59.80 52.20
C VAL A 30 -39.43 61.28 52.31
N ASP A 31 -38.60 61.78 51.40
CA ASP A 31 -38.12 63.18 51.43
C ASP A 31 -39.20 64.19 51.03
N ARG A 32 -40.10 63.82 50.10
CA ARG A 32 -41.12 64.75 49.56
C ARG A 32 -42.50 64.65 50.20
N GLY A 33 -42.77 63.62 51.01
CA GLY A 33 -44.03 63.48 51.77
C GLY A 33 -45.29 63.17 50.94
N GLU A 34 -45.23 63.25 49.61
CA GLU A 34 -46.34 62.91 48.70
C GLU A 34 -45.88 61.91 47.63
N ILE A 35 -46.66 60.83 47.48
CA ILE A 35 -46.39 59.78 46.49
C ILE A 35 -47.15 60.15 45.22
N SER A 36 -46.43 60.48 44.13
CA SER A 36 -47.08 60.61 42.83
C SER A 36 -47.63 59.25 42.38
N GLU A 37 -48.78 59.24 41.70
CA GLU A 37 -49.39 58.00 41.19
C GLU A 37 -48.44 57.21 40.27
N ASP A 38 -47.54 57.91 39.57
CA ASP A 38 -46.56 57.28 38.69
C ASP A 38 -45.44 56.59 39.46
N ALA A 39 -44.97 57.20 40.56
CA ALA A 39 -44.02 56.56 41.47
C ALA A 39 -44.61 55.29 42.10
N ALA A 40 -45.87 55.36 42.55
CA ALA A 40 -46.59 54.21 43.10
C ALA A 40 -46.74 53.06 42.07
N ARG A 41 -47.04 53.39 40.80
CA ARG A 41 -47.12 52.39 39.73
C ARG A 41 -45.77 51.76 39.42
N LYS A 42 -44.70 52.55 39.32
CA LYS A 42 -43.34 52.07 39.06
C LYS A 42 -42.85 51.17 40.19
N LEU A 43 -43.10 51.53 41.45
CA LEU A 43 -42.72 50.73 42.62
C LEU A 43 -43.44 49.37 42.65
N ARG A 44 -44.74 49.33 42.31
CA ARG A 44 -45.50 48.07 42.18
C ARG A 44 -44.98 47.18 41.05
N GLN A 45 -44.57 47.77 39.92
CA GLN A 45 -43.97 47.01 38.82
C GLN A 45 -42.62 46.43 39.22
N LEU A 46 -41.75 47.23 39.86
CA LEU A 46 -40.42 46.78 40.29
C LEU A 46 -40.50 45.72 41.39
N THR A 47 -41.37 45.87 42.39
CA THR A 47 -41.59 44.85 43.43
C THR A 47 -42.19 43.56 42.86
N ARG A 48 -43.09 43.65 41.87
CA ARG A 48 -43.60 42.45 41.15
C ARG A 48 -42.48 41.77 40.34
N LEU A 49 -41.58 42.57 39.77
CA LEU A 49 -40.41 42.07 39.05
C LEU A 49 -39.43 41.37 40.02
N GLU A 50 -39.15 41.97 41.18
CA GLU A 50 -38.34 41.40 42.27
C GLU A 50 -38.92 40.10 42.82
N ALA A 51 -40.24 40.03 43.00
CA ALA A 51 -40.92 38.80 43.42
C ALA A 51 -40.89 37.69 42.36
N SER A 52 -40.74 38.06 41.07
CA SER A 52 -40.64 37.10 39.96
C SER A 52 -39.20 36.68 39.62
N LEU A 53 -38.20 37.49 40.00
CA LEU A 53 -36.77 37.21 39.83
C LEU A 53 -36.31 35.87 40.45
N PRO A 54 -36.75 35.42 41.65
CA PRO A 54 -36.35 34.13 42.19
C PRO A 54 -36.95 32.92 41.44
N ARG A 55 -37.84 33.13 40.46
CA ARG A 55 -38.43 32.05 39.64
C ARG A 55 -37.82 31.95 38.23
N LEU A 56 -36.90 32.84 37.88
CA LEU A 56 -36.13 32.65 36.66
C LEU A 56 -35.26 31.42 36.85
N PRO A 57 -35.33 30.40 35.96
CA PRO A 57 -34.47 29.24 36.06
C PRO A 57 -33.02 29.73 36.13
N ALA A 58 -32.28 29.28 37.14
CA ALA A 58 -30.87 29.61 37.29
C ALA A 58 -30.19 29.53 35.92
N ASP A 59 -29.53 30.63 35.54
CA ASP A 59 -28.86 30.86 34.24
C ASP A 59 -28.35 29.51 33.71
N PRO A 60 -28.83 29.00 32.55
CA PRO A 60 -28.64 27.61 32.14
C PRO A 60 -27.17 27.25 32.25
N ALA A 61 -26.83 26.59 33.37
CA ALA A 61 -25.46 26.55 33.86
C ALA A 61 -24.57 26.00 32.75
N ARG A 62 -23.75 26.89 32.16
CA ARG A 62 -22.86 26.70 31.01
C ARG A 62 -22.64 25.23 30.61
N ARG A 63 -23.64 24.59 29.98
CA ARG A 63 -23.62 23.14 29.65
C ARG A 63 -22.77 22.82 28.41
N TRP A 64 -22.24 23.85 27.76
CA TRP A 64 -21.39 23.74 26.58
C TRP A 64 -20.22 22.74 26.74
N PRO A 65 -19.50 22.66 27.88
CA PRO A 65 -18.44 21.68 28.04
C PRO A 65 -18.93 20.23 27.93
N VAL A 66 -20.12 19.93 28.47
CA VAL A 66 -20.73 18.59 28.39
C VAL A 66 -21.12 18.26 26.95
N ILE A 67 -21.67 19.25 26.23
CA ILE A 67 -22.04 19.08 24.81
C ILE A 67 -20.79 18.88 23.94
N VAL A 68 -19.73 19.68 24.15
CA VAL A 68 -18.46 19.52 23.42
C VAL A 68 -17.83 18.16 23.71
N LEU A 69 -17.84 17.73 24.97
CA LEU A 69 -17.31 16.42 25.35
C LEU A 69 -18.10 15.29 24.67
N ALA A 70 -19.43 15.33 24.74
CA ALA A 70 -20.28 14.34 24.08
C ALA A 70 -20.05 14.33 22.56
N LEU A 71 -19.99 15.50 21.93
CA LEU A 71 -19.72 15.62 20.51
C LEU A 71 -18.34 15.06 20.15
N GLY A 72 -17.30 15.34 20.94
CA GLY A 72 -15.96 14.77 20.76
C GLY A 72 -15.94 13.24 20.85
N ILE A 73 -16.67 12.67 21.82
CA ILE A 73 -16.79 11.22 22.00
C ILE A 73 -17.45 10.55 20.78
N PHE A 74 -18.38 11.21 20.08
CA PHE A 74 -19.01 10.66 18.88
C PHE A 74 -18.22 10.96 17.59
N LEU A 75 -17.67 12.18 17.46
CA LEU A 75 -16.96 12.58 16.25
C LEU A 75 -15.63 11.87 16.07
N ILE A 76 -14.87 11.64 17.16
CA ILE A 76 -13.54 11.03 17.06
C ILE A 76 -13.63 9.59 16.52
N PRO A 77 -14.44 8.68 17.08
CA PRO A 77 -14.60 7.33 16.52
C PRO A 77 -15.17 7.34 15.10
N GLY A 78 -16.14 8.22 14.82
CA GLY A 78 -16.70 8.36 13.47
C GLY A 78 -15.64 8.75 12.43
N LEU A 79 -14.74 9.67 12.80
CA LEU A 79 -13.59 10.04 11.97
C LEU A 79 -12.60 8.89 11.84
N LEU A 80 -12.28 8.18 12.94
CA LEU A 80 -11.34 7.05 12.92
C LEU A 80 -11.83 5.85 12.10
N ILE A 81 -13.14 5.60 12.05
CA ILE A 81 -13.75 4.58 11.18
C ILE A 81 -13.64 4.97 9.71
N SER A 82 -13.73 6.27 9.42
CA SER A 82 -13.72 6.80 8.05
C SER A 82 -12.32 6.92 7.45
N LEU A 83 -11.28 7.06 8.29
CA LEU A 83 -9.90 7.19 7.84
C LEU A 83 -9.23 5.82 7.73
N LYS A 84 -8.65 5.54 6.56
CA LYS A 84 -7.80 4.36 6.34
C LYS A 84 -6.38 4.60 6.87
N VAL A 85 -5.71 3.52 7.24
CA VAL A 85 -4.27 3.57 7.55
C VAL A 85 -3.51 3.80 6.23
N PRO A 86 -2.50 4.69 6.19
CA PRO A 86 -1.83 5.07 4.94
C PRO A 86 -0.99 3.95 4.31
N SER A 87 -0.41 3.08 5.14
CA SER A 87 0.32 1.90 4.69
C SER A 87 0.20 0.77 5.71
N ILE A 88 0.25 -0.46 5.22
CA ILE A 88 0.27 -1.67 6.05
C ILE A 88 1.42 -2.58 5.64
N GLU A 89 1.95 -3.30 6.61
CA GLU A 89 2.93 -4.37 6.40
C GLU A 89 2.20 -5.69 6.13
N ILE A 90 2.61 -6.36 5.05
CA ILE A 90 2.00 -7.59 4.57
C ILE A 90 3.08 -8.62 4.22
N GLN A 91 2.69 -9.88 4.33
CA GLN A 91 3.40 -11.00 3.73
C GLN A 91 2.46 -11.70 2.75
N ILE A 92 2.96 -12.05 1.58
CA ILE A 92 2.18 -12.72 0.52
C ILE A 92 2.92 -14.00 0.17
N GLY A 93 2.24 -15.15 0.28
CA GLY A 93 2.72 -16.44 -0.22
C GLY A 93 1.75 -16.93 -1.29
N ILE A 94 2.12 -16.81 -2.57
CA ILE A 94 1.21 -17.09 -3.69
C ILE A 94 1.85 -17.88 -4.81
N LEU A 95 1.02 -18.63 -5.53
CA LEU A 95 1.33 -19.29 -6.78
C LEU A 95 0.67 -18.52 -7.92
N VAL A 96 1.45 -18.11 -8.92
CA VAL A 96 0.99 -17.30 -10.06
C VAL A 96 1.45 -17.86 -11.39
N SER A 97 0.77 -17.54 -12.49
CA SER A 97 1.20 -17.91 -13.84
C SER A 97 2.21 -16.93 -14.45
N GLU A 98 2.15 -15.67 -14.01
CA GLU A 98 3.00 -14.57 -14.46
C GLU A 98 3.13 -13.54 -13.34
N LEU A 99 4.31 -12.94 -13.25
CA LEU A 99 4.69 -12.00 -12.21
C LEU A 99 5.46 -10.85 -12.85
N THR A 100 5.07 -9.61 -12.55
CA THR A 100 5.82 -8.42 -12.94
C THR A 100 6.27 -7.65 -11.70
N TRP A 101 7.52 -7.19 -11.64
CA TRP A 101 7.98 -6.29 -10.59
C TRP A 101 8.94 -5.22 -11.12
N HIS A 102 9.14 -4.17 -10.33
CA HIS A 102 10.19 -3.18 -10.57
C HIS A 102 11.34 -3.38 -9.57
N GLN A 103 12.56 -3.50 -10.09
CA GLN A 103 13.76 -3.67 -9.30
C GLN A 103 14.11 -2.37 -8.56
N LYS A 104 14.32 -2.41 -7.24
CA LYS A 104 14.70 -1.23 -6.45
C LYS A 104 16.21 -1.01 -6.38
N GLN A 105 17.00 -2.08 -6.44
CA GLN A 105 18.46 -2.06 -6.30
C GLN A 105 19.14 -2.82 -7.43
N SER A 106 20.30 -2.36 -7.88
CA SER A 106 21.12 -3.09 -8.85
C SER A 106 21.54 -4.42 -8.23
N GLY A 107 21.44 -5.51 -9.00
CA GLY A 107 21.84 -6.82 -8.50
C GLY A 107 21.47 -7.98 -9.41
N GLU A 108 21.86 -9.17 -8.95
CA GLU A 108 21.52 -10.43 -9.59
C GLU A 108 20.05 -10.76 -9.38
N VAL A 109 19.35 -11.00 -10.48
CA VAL A 109 17.93 -11.34 -10.48
C VAL A 109 17.73 -12.84 -10.42
N MET A 110 18.60 -13.61 -11.06
CA MET A 110 18.47 -15.05 -11.23
C MET A 110 19.85 -15.67 -11.10
N GLY A 111 19.92 -16.80 -10.37
CA GLY A 111 21.13 -17.59 -10.23
C GLY A 111 21.33 -18.58 -11.38
N PRO A 112 22.35 -19.46 -11.26
CA PRO A 112 22.71 -20.37 -12.33
C PRO A 112 21.62 -21.41 -12.60
N LEU A 113 21.28 -21.59 -13.88
CA LEU A 113 20.17 -22.42 -14.32
C LEU A 113 20.54 -23.25 -15.56
N GLY A 114 20.37 -24.57 -15.48
CA GLY A 114 20.56 -25.48 -16.61
C GLY A 114 19.40 -25.44 -17.60
N LEU A 115 19.71 -25.32 -18.89
CA LEU A 115 18.74 -25.12 -19.97
C LEU A 115 18.95 -26.15 -21.08
N GLU A 116 17.84 -26.68 -21.62
CA GLU A 116 17.79 -27.48 -22.85
C GLU A 116 17.91 -26.55 -24.07
N SER A 117 17.27 -25.39 -23.99
CA SER A 117 17.37 -24.35 -25.01
C SER A 117 17.12 -22.98 -24.42
N LEU A 118 17.74 -21.97 -25.03
CA LEU A 118 17.55 -20.57 -24.69
C LEU A 118 17.35 -19.74 -25.96
N GLY A 119 16.20 -19.09 -26.07
CA GLY A 119 15.94 -18.02 -27.01
C GLY A 119 16.25 -16.67 -26.36
N VAL A 120 16.88 -15.79 -27.12
CA VAL A 120 17.14 -14.40 -26.76
C VAL A 120 16.49 -13.53 -27.84
N SER A 121 15.63 -12.61 -27.43
CA SER A 121 14.97 -11.65 -28.30
C SER A 121 15.27 -10.22 -27.83
N SER A 122 15.16 -9.27 -28.77
CA SER A 122 15.29 -7.83 -28.51
C SER A 122 16.63 -7.38 -27.89
N TYR A 123 17.70 -8.13 -28.14
CA TYR A 123 19.05 -7.78 -27.69
C TYR A 123 19.75 -6.82 -28.66
N ALA A 124 20.74 -6.06 -28.16
CA ALA A 124 21.51 -5.15 -29.00
C ALA A 124 22.83 -5.78 -29.50
N SER A 125 23.48 -6.58 -28.65
CA SER A 125 24.70 -7.29 -29.05
C SER A 125 24.82 -8.64 -28.34
N ILE A 126 25.35 -9.62 -29.06
CA ILE A 126 25.74 -10.91 -28.49
C ILE A 126 27.24 -11.07 -28.74
N SER A 127 27.99 -11.30 -27.68
CA SER A 127 29.41 -11.61 -27.74
C SER A 127 29.59 -13.11 -27.52
N LEU A 128 29.81 -13.84 -28.62
CA LEU A 128 30.16 -15.25 -28.56
C LEU A 128 31.67 -15.40 -28.29
N PRO A 129 32.08 -16.31 -27.39
CA PRO A 129 33.49 -16.56 -27.14
C PRO A 129 34.13 -17.18 -28.37
N ARG A 130 35.44 -16.94 -28.57
CA ARG A 130 36.22 -17.61 -29.63
C ARG A 130 36.01 -19.11 -29.55
N THR A 131 35.69 -19.74 -30.67
CA THR A 131 35.72 -21.21 -30.79
C THR A 131 37.12 -21.64 -31.21
N ARG A 132 37.40 -22.96 -31.27
CA ARG A 132 38.69 -23.45 -31.78
C ARG A 132 38.95 -23.06 -33.25
N GLU A 133 37.88 -22.81 -34.01
CA GLU A 133 37.91 -22.64 -35.46
C GLU A 133 37.55 -21.21 -35.92
N SER A 134 37.20 -20.29 -35.03
CA SER A 134 36.86 -18.91 -35.40
C SER A 134 37.18 -17.88 -34.31
N ASP A 135 37.64 -16.72 -34.77
CA ASP A 135 37.81 -15.51 -33.97
C ASP A 135 36.48 -15.01 -33.38
N VAL A 136 36.54 -14.00 -32.49
CA VAL A 136 35.36 -13.47 -31.80
C VAL A 136 34.40 -12.94 -32.85
N GLU A 137 33.26 -13.59 -32.98
CA GLU A 137 32.18 -13.13 -33.85
C GLU A 137 31.25 -12.26 -33.01
N GLN A 138 31.44 -10.94 -33.11
CA GLN A 138 30.49 -10.00 -32.56
C GLN A 138 29.37 -9.82 -33.58
N LEU A 139 28.21 -10.37 -33.29
CA LEU A 139 27.00 -10.15 -34.10
C LEU A 139 26.50 -8.73 -33.80
N ARG A 140 26.87 -7.77 -34.66
CA ARG A 140 26.32 -6.40 -34.70
C ARG A 140 25.20 -6.36 -35.75
N ASP A 141 24.13 -5.61 -35.50
CA ASP A 141 22.86 -5.64 -36.24
C ASP A 141 22.20 -7.03 -36.32
N PRO A 142 21.93 -7.64 -35.16
CA PRO A 142 21.41 -8.99 -35.12
C PRO A 142 19.96 -9.08 -35.66
N PRO A 143 19.58 -10.23 -36.24
CA PRO A 143 18.18 -10.52 -36.50
C PRO A 143 17.38 -10.54 -35.19
N SER A 144 16.06 -10.42 -35.29
CA SER A 144 15.15 -10.24 -34.15
C SER A 144 15.22 -11.30 -33.04
N SER A 145 15.87 -12.44 -33.28
CA SER A 145 15.98 -13.54 -32.32
C SER A 145 17.26 -14.37 -32.52
N PHE A 146 17.87 -14.76 -31.41
CA PHE A 146 18.98 -15.71 -31.30
C PHE A 146 18.50 -16.92 -30.49
N GLN A 147 18.82 -18.13 -30.93
CA GLN A 147 18.44 -19.34 -30.19
C GLN A 147 19.62 -20.29 -30.12
N VAL A 148 19.84 -20.83 -28.91
CA VAL A 148 20.77 -21.91 -28.64
C VAL A 148 20.00 -23.13 -28.16
N GLN A 149 20.38 -24.31 -28.65
CA GLN A 149 19.80 -25.59 -28.26
C GLN A 149 20.91 -26.59 -27.98
N GLU A 150 20.72 -27.38 -26.93
CA GLU A 150 21.63 -28.47 -26.55
C GLU A 150 21.82 -29.45 -27.71
N GLY A 151 23.08 -29.70 -28.09
CA GLY A 151 23.45 -30.78 -29.01
C GLY A 151 23.89 -32.03 -28.27
N ALA A 152 24.49 -32.99 -28.98
CA ALA A 152 25.07 -34.16 -28.33
C ALA A 152 26.22 -33.73 -27.40
N GLU A 153 26.08 -34.03 -26.10
CA GLU A 153 27.00 -33.61 -25.03
C GLU A 153 27.11 -32.10 -24.80
N GLY A 154 26.13 -31.33 -25.30
CA GLY A 154 26.02 -29.91 -25.02
C GLY A 154 25.54 -29.65 -23.59
N GLN A 155 25.88 -28.50 -23.01
CA GLN A 155 25.18 -27.97 -21.83
C GLN A 155 25.06 -26.46 -21.99
N ILE A 156 23.85 -25.95 -21.77
CA ILE A 156 23.58 -24.52 -21.72
C ILE A 156 23.23 -24.19 -20.27
N SER A 157 23.91 -23.20 -19.69
CA SER A 157 23.49 -22.67 -18.40
C SER A 157 23.43 -21.15 -18.42
N LEU A 158 22.31 -20.59 -17.99
CA LEU A 158 22.21 -19.18 -17.69
C LEU A 158 22.88 -18.96 -16.34
N ASP A 159 23.89 -18.09 -16.25
CA ASP A 159 24.69 -17.91 -15.04
C ASP A 159 24.10 -16.83 -14.13
N THR A 160 24.09 -15.60 -14.64
CA THR A 160 23.61 -14.42 -13.91
C THR A 160 22.84 -13.51 -14.85
N ILE A 161 21.76 -12.94 -14.34
CA ILE A 161 21.02 -11.85 -14.98
C ILE A 161 21.18 -10.61 -14.11
N HIS A 162 21.77 -9.57 -14.68
CA HIS A 162 21.97 -8.29 -14.01
C HIS A 162 20.92 -7.28 -14.49
N ALA A 163 20.26 -6.63 -13.54
CA ALA A 163 19.28 -5.58 -13.80
C ALA A 163 19.56 -4.35 -12.94
N GLU A 164 19.51 -3.17 -13.57
CA GLU A 164 19.66 -1.89 -12.86
C GLU A 164 18.37 -1.47 -12.12
N PRO A 165 18.45 -0.55 -11.14
CA PRO A 165 17.28 0.01 -10.48
C PRO A 165 16.28 0.60 -11.48
N GLY A 166 14.99 0.38 -11.22
CA GLY A 166 13.90 0.80 -12.09
C GLY A 166 13.62 -0.16 -13.26
N THR A 167 14.44 -1.19 -13.47
CA THR A 167 14.15 -2.22 -14.48
C THR A 167 12.86 -2.94 -14.12
N ARG A 168 11.94 -3.03 -15.08
CA ARG A 168 10.72 -3.82 -14.99
C ARG A 168 11.01 -5.24 -15.46
N LEU A 169 10.81 -6.22 -14.59
CA LEU A 169 10.99 -7.62 -14.90
C LEU A 169 9.63 -8.31 -14.95
N THR A 170 9.41 -9.12 -15.97
CA THR A 170 8.21 -9.93 -16.14
C THR A 170 8.63 -11.36 -16.38
N ILE A 171 8.26 -12.27 -15.48
CA ILE A 171 8.44 -13.70 -15.66
C ILE A 171 7.08 -14.36 -15.85
N SER A 172 6.98 -15.20 -16.87
CA SER A 172 5.78 -15.97 -17.17
C SER A 172 6.15 -17.41 -17.42
N ARG A 173 5.27 -18.31 -16.98
CA ARG A 173 5.40 -19.73 -17.30
C ARG A 173 4.80 -20.02 -18.67
N VAL A 174 5.47 -20.83 -19.49
CA VAL A 174 4.93 -21.30 -20.77
C VAL A 174 4.03 -22.52 -20.53
N PRO A 175 2.70 -22.45 -20.78
CA PRO A 175 1.80 -23.56 -20.53
C PRO A 175 2.17 -24.80 -21.34
N GLY A 176 2.16 -25.98 -20.69
CA GLY A 176 2.43 -27.26 -21.34
C GLY A 176 3.90 -27.52 -21.69
N GLN A 177 4.82 -26.64 -21.30
CA GLN A 177 6.26 -26.84 -21.48
C GLN A 177 7.00 -26.66 -20.13
N ALA A 178 8.10 -27.37 -19.95
CA ALA A 178 9.06 -27.09 -18.88
C ALA A 178 9.89 -25.86 -19.28
N GLY A 179 9.24 -24.70 -19.35
CA GLY A 179 9.84 -23.48 -19.85
C GLY A 179 9.21 -22.22 -19.28
N ALA A 180 9.95 -21.12 -19.39
CA ALA A 180 9.56 -19.81 -18.91
C ALA A 180 10.03 -18.73 -19.88
N ALA A 181 9.27 -17.65 -19.94
CA ALA A 181 9.68 -16.43 -20.63
C ALA A 181 9.98 -15.36 -19.59
N LEU A 182 11.17 -14.76 -19.68
CA LEU A 182 11.60 -13.64 -18.84
C LEU A 182 11.82 -12.42 -19.74
N TYR A 183 11.12 -11.33 -19.44
CA TYR A 183 11.26 -10.05 -20.13
C TYR A 183 11.80 -9.01 -19.16
N LEU A 184 12.88 -8.36 -19.55
CA LEU A 184 13.46 -7.23 -18.82
C LEU A 184 13.23 -5.98 -19.65
N LEU A 185 12.61 -4.96 -19.07
CA LEU A 185 12.40 -3.66 -19.68
C LEU A 185 13.06 -2.60 -18.78
N GLY A 186 14.18 -2.07 -19.24
CA GLY A 186 14.94 -1.08 -18.50
C GLY A 186 16.03 -0.45 -19.35
N ASP A 187 16.82 0.36 -18.67
CA ASP A 187 17.97 1.04 -19.23
C ASP A 187 19.08 0.03 -19.56
N GLU A 188 19.51 -0.75 -18.57
CA GLU A 188 20.59 -1.72 -18.75
C GLU A 188 20.13 -3.09 -18.24
N ALA A 189 20.22 -4.08 -19.11
CA ALA A 189 19.95 -5.48 -18.80
C ALA A 189 21.02 -6.35 -19.49
N SER A 190 21.59 -7.28 -18.75
CA SER A 190 22.55 -8.23 -19.31
C SER A 190 22.34 -9.62 -18.74
N ALA A 191 22.65 -10.61 -19.55
CA ALA A 191 22.55 -12.02 -19.21
C ALA A 191 23.85 -12.72 -19.60
N ASN A 192 24.45 -13.42 -18.64
CA ASN A 192 25.63 -14.24 -18.86
C ASN A 192 25.18 -15.67 -19.12
N ILE A 193 25.58 -16.24 -20.26
CA ILE A 193 25.20 -17.59 -20.68
C ILE A 193 26.47 -18.42 -20.82
N ILE A 194 26.62 -19.50 -20.07
CA ILE A 194 27.74 -20.42 -20.20
C ILE A 194 27.33 -21.53 -21.19
N LEU A 195 28.15 -21.71 -22.23
CA LEU A 195 27.98 -22.73 -23.25
C LEU A 195 29.10 -23.77 -23.13
N ARG A 196 28.73 -25.05 -23.09
CA ARG A 196 29.64 -26.22 -22.98
C ARG A 196 29.30 -27.25 -24.04
N GLY A 197 30.32 -27.91 -24.59
CA GLY A 197 30.14 -28.97 -25.60
C GLY A 197 29.55 -28.48 -26.92
N ASN A 198 28.87 -29.39 -27.64
CA ASN A 198 28.28 -29.10 -28.95
C ASN A 198 26.93 -28.40 -28.79
N ILE A 199 26.83 -27.15 -29.23
CA ILE A 199 25.61 -26.36 -29.16
C ILE A 199 25.14 -26.03 -30.58
N ALA A 200 23.85 -26.27 -30.84
CA ALA A 200 23.21 -25.82 -32.08
C ALA A 200 22.82 -24.34 -31.94
N ILE A 201 23.23 -23.52 -32.91
CA ILE A 201 22.93 -22.09 -32.93
C ILE A 201 22.03 -21.78 -34.11
N SER A 202 20.99 -20.97 -33.88
CA SER A 202 20.15 -20.43 -34.92
C SER A 202 19.82 -18.96 -34.68
N THR A 203 19.56 -18.23 -35.77
CA THR A 203 19.35 -16.79 -35.74
C THR A 203 18.30 -16.42 -36.78
N GLY A 204 17.28 -15.67 -36.38
CA GLY A 204 16.13 -15.36 -37.25
C GLY A 204 15.49 -16.59 -37.91
N GLY A 205 15.47 -17.74 -37.24
CA GLY A 205 14.97 -19.02 -37.78
C GLY A 205 15.93 -19.75 -38.73
N VAL A 206 17.08 -19.17 -39.09
CA VAL A 206 18.12 -19.81 -39.90
C VAL A 206 19.09 -20.56 -39.00
N ARG A 207 19.26 -21.87 -39.25
CA ARG A 207 20.23 -22.70 -38.52
C ARG A 207 21.64 -22.37 -38.99
N LEU A 208 22.48 -21.83 -38.11
CA LEU A 208 23.87 -21.47 -38.40
C LEU A 208 24.83 -22.68 -38.29
N GLY A 209 24.38 -23.78 -37.70
CA GLY A 209 25.16 -25.01 -37.54
C GLY A 209 25.32 -25.44 -36.08
N GLN A 210 26.19 -26.43 -35.85
CA GLN A 210 26.64 -26.82 -34.51
C GLN A 210 28.04 -26.26 -34.28
N ARG A 211 28.30 -25.73 -33.08
CA ARG A 211 29.62 -25.25 -32.65
C ARG A 211 30.04 -25.94 -31.36
N ASP A 212 31.30 -26.37 -31.28
CA ASP A 212 31.89 -26.94 -30.07
C ASP A 212 32.52 -25.84 -29.19
N PHE A 213 31.97 -25.66 -28.00
CA PHE A 213 32.45 -24.71 -26.99
C PHE A 213 33.47 -25.33 -26.00
N GLY A 214 33.81 -26.62 -26.16
CA GLY A 214 34.79 -27.32 -25.33
C GLY A 214 34.39 -27.38 -23.86
N ARG A 215 35.35 -27.19 -22.95
CA ARG A 215 35.20 -27.32 -21.47
C ARG A 215 34.43 -26.17 -20.79
N GLY A 216 33.70 -25.36 -21.56
CA GLY A 216 32.88 -24.27 -21.03
C GLY A 216 33.53 -22.92 -21.20
N ARG A 217 32.96 -22.11 -22.08
CA ARG A 217 33.33 -20.70 -22.26
C ARG A 217 32.07 -19.85 -22.04
N PRO A 218 32.14 -18.79 -21.22
CA PRO A 218 31.01 -17.89 -21.06
C PRO A 218 30.78 -17.14 -22.37
N ALA A 219 29.55 -17.15 -22.86
CA ALA A 219 29.01 -16.21 -23.82
C ALA A 219 28.27 -15.11 -23.08
N GLN A 220 28.59 -13.87 -23.40
CA GLN A 220 27.95 -12.72 -22.77
C GLN A 220 26.92 -12.14 -23.73
N VAL A 221 25.68 -12.04 -23.25
CA VAL A 221 24.58 -11.39 -23.98
C VAL A 221 24.27 -10.08 -23.28
N GLN A 222 24.42 -8.99 -24.01
CA GLN A 222 24.18 -7.66 -23.46
C GLN A 222 23.11 -6.96 -24.28
N ALA A 223 22.01 -6.59 -23.63
CA ALA A 223 21.11 -5.60 -24.20
C ALA A 223 21.78 -4.22 -24.06
N THR A 224 21.72 -3.43 -25.12
CA THR A 224 22.18 -2.04 -25.13
C THR A 224 20.96 -1.15 -25.26
N LYS A 225 21.00 -0.01 -24.55
CA LYS A 225 19.91 0.97 -24.46
C LYS A 225 19.36 1.39 -25.82
N PRO A 226 18.05 1.73 -25.91
CA PRO A 226 16.98 1.49 -24.93
C PRO A 226 16.10 0.36 -25.44
N THR A 227 16.27 -0.87 -24.96
CA THR A 227 15.40 -1.95 -25.45
C THR A 227 15.34 -3.13 -24.52
N SER A 228 14.16 -3.73 -24.49
CA SER A 228 13.79 -4.89 -23.71
C SER A 228 14.70 -6.08 -24.00
N LEU A 229 15.07 -6.88 -23.01
CA LEU A 229 15.70 -8.20 -23.22
C LEU A 229 14.65 -9.28 -22.98
N GLY A 230 14.34 -10.08 -24.00
CA GLY A 230 13.46 -11.26 -23.87
C GLY A 230 14.27 -12.54 -23.83
N LEU A 231 14.00 -13.41 -22.87
CA LEU A 231 14.65 -14.71 -22.70
C LEU A 231 13.57 -15.80 -22.67
N ASP A 232 13.57 -16.67 -23.68
CA ASP A 232 12.70 -17.84 -23.77
C ASP A 232 13.49 -19.08 -23.33
N MET A 233 13.23 -19.57 -22.13
CA MET A 233 14.00 -20.62 -21.49
C MET A 233 13.23 -21.95 -21.53
N ARG A 234 13.92 -23.04 -21.86
CA ARG A 234 13.45 -24.42 -21.66
C ARG A 234 14.45 -25.16 -20.79
N PHE A 235 13.97 -25.84 -19.75
CA PHE A 235 14.79 -26.49 -18.74
C PHE A 235 15.12 -27.94 -19.12
N SER A 236 16.32 -28.42 -18.79
CA SER A 236 16.74 -29.81 -19.04
C SER A 236 16.07 -30.84 -18.10
N GLY A 237 15.07 -30.43 -17.30
CA GLY A 237 14.40 -31.25 -16.28
C GLY A 237 13.18 -30.55 -15.67
N GLU A 238 12.70 -31.05 -14.53
CA GLU A 238 11.66 -30.35 -13.78
C GLU A 238 12.18 -28.98 -13.32
N PRO A 239 11.44 -27.88 -13.58
CA PRO A 239 11.87 -26.56 -13.21
C PRO A 239 11.86 -26.44 -11.69
N GLU A 240 13.03 -26.54 -11.07
CA GLU A 240 13.26 -26.07 -9.70
C GLU A 240 14.21 -24.89 -9.76
N VAL A 241 13.70 -23.79 -10.31
CA VAL A 241 14.48 -22.57 -10.52
C VAL A 241 14.37 -21.71 -9.27
N SER A 242 15.45 -21.65 -8.48
CA SER A 242 15.54 -20.72 -7.35
C SER A 242 16.13 -19.39 -7.81
N PHE A 243 15.51 -18.31 -7.41
CA PHE A 243 16.05 -16.97 -7.55
C PHE A 243 16.86 -16.62 -6.28
N PRO A 244 17.78 -15.64 -6.34
CA PRO A 244 18.43 -15.13 -5.15
C PRO A 244 17.40 -14.70 -4.11
N ALA A 245 17.69 -14.97 -2.84
CA ALA A 245 16.85 -14.48 -1.75
C ALA A 245 16.96 -12.95 -1.64
N HIS A 246 15.88 -12.29 -1.22
CA HIS A 246 15.84 -10.88 -0.86
C HIS A 246 16.01 -9.89 -2.04
N ILE A 247 15.24 -10.08 -3.11
CA ILE A 247 15.20 -9.11 -4.22
C ILE A 247 14.36 -7.90 -3.78
N MET A 248 15.00 -6.74 -3.61
CA MET A 248 14.32 -5.49 -3.23
C MET A 248 13.49 -4.94 -4.40
N ILE A 249 12.19 -4.72 -4.18
CA ILE A 249 11.25 -4.27 -5.22
C ILE A 249 10.45 -3.03 -4.79
N SER A 250 10.03 -2.23 -5.77
CA SER A 250 9.22 -1.01 -5.58
C SER A 250 7.84 -1.07 -6.25
N SER A 251 7.52 -2.18 -6.92
CA SER A 251 6.24 -2.44 -7.54
C SER A 251 6.08 -3.94 -7.72
N LEU A 252 4.85 -4.45 -7.52
CA LEU A 252 4.48 -5.85 -7.69
C LEU A 252 3.13 -5.92 -8.42
N SER A 253 3.11 -6.54 -9.59
CA SER A 253 1.90 -6.73 -10.39
C SER A 253 1.67 -8.19 -10.72
N LEU A 254 0.46 -8.65 -10.44
CA LEU A 254 -0.03 -10.02 -10.61
C LEU A 254 -1.15 -10.07 -11.66
N GLN A 255 -0.98 -9.23 -12.68
CA GLN A 255 -1.91 -9.06 -13.78
C GLN A 255 -1.14 -9.19 -15.09
N LYS A 256 -1.69 -10.01 -15.99
CA LYS A 256 -1.22 -10.19 -17.35
C LYS A 256 -2.11 -9.43 -18.30
N LEU A 257 -1.53 -8.81 -19.32
CA LEU A 257 -2.30 -8.28 -20.46
C LEU A 257 -2.50 -9.40 -21.48
N GLU A 258 -3.72 -9.92 -21.57
CA GLU A 258 -4.09 -10.90 -22.58
C GLU A 258 -4.61 -10.17 -23.84
N GLU A 259 -4.13 -10.58 -25.01
CA GLU A 259 -4.69 -10.12 -26.28
C GLU A 259 -5.97 -10.91 -26.56
N ALA A 260 -7.09 -10.20 -26.63
CA ALA A 260 -8.40 -10.73 -26.96
C ALA A 260 -8.87 -10.14 -28.28
N GLU A 261 -9.24 -10.99 -29.22
CA GLU A 261 -9.89 -10.57 -30.46
C GLU A 261 -11.41 -10.50 -30.25
N ILE A 262 -11.95 -9.27 -30.27
CA ILE A 262 -13.38 -9.02 -30.09
C ILE A 262 -13.89 -8.35 -31.37
N ALA A 263 -14.77 -9.04 -32.10
CA ALA A 263 -15.34 -8.56 -33.36
C ALA A 263 -14.28 -8.14 -34.41
N GLY A 264 -13.17 -8.87 -34.49
CA GLY A 264 -12.06 -8.58 -35.42
C GLY A 264 -11.12 -7.45 -34.98
N ALA A 265 -11.36 -6.83 -33.82
CA ALA A 265 -10.44 -5.88 -33.20
C ALA A 265 -9.60 -6.57 -32.12
N ARG A 266 -8.28 -6.39 -32.18
CA ARG A 266 -7.35 -6.83 -31.13
C ARG A 266 -7.44 -5.85 -29.96
N THR A 267 -7.82 -6.35 -28.80
CA THR A 267 -7.95 -5.58 -27.57
C THR A 267 -7.10 -6.22 -26.48
N HIS A 268 -6.41 -5.43 -25.67
CA HIS A 268 -5.70 -5.96 -24.51
C HIS A 268 -6.61 -5.89 -23.29
N ARG A 269 -6.75 -7.02 -22.60
CA ARG A 269 -7.52 -7.11 -21.36
C ARG A 269 -6.61 -7.59 -20.23
N PRO A 270 -6.58 -6.88 -19.09
CA PRO A 270 -5.90 -7.39 -17.91
C PRO A 270 -6.65 -8.62 -17.36
N VAL A 271 -5.89 -9.66 -17.02
CA VAL A 271 -6.36 -10.89 -16.38
C VAL A 271 -5.50 -11.20 -15.16
N SER A 272 -6.12 -11.71 -14.09
CA SER A 272 -5.39 -12.13 -12.89
C SER A 272 -4.49 -13.31 -13.22
N THR A 273 -3.26 -13.27 -12.71
CA THR A 273 -2.30 -14.38 -12.82
C THR A 273 -2.31 -15.28 -11.59
N VAL A 274 -3.14 -14.97 -10.58
CA VAL A 274 -3.20 -15.71 -9.32
C VAL A 274 -3.79 -17.09 -9.55
N LEU A 275 -3.04 -18.13 -9.17
CA LEU A 275 -3.49 -19.52 -9.19
C LEU A 275 -4.03 -19.92 -7.81
N GLU A 276 -3.33 -19.55 -6.74
CA GLU A 276 -3.72 -19.77 -5.34
C GLU A 276 -2.77 -19.02 -4.40
N GLY A 277 -3.10 -18.97 -3.11
CA GLY A 277 -2.18 -18.59 -2.05
C GLY A 277 -2.87 -17.85 -0.93
N GLU A 278 -2.11 -17.05 -0.19
CA GLU A 278 -2.62 -16.32 0.95
C GLU A 278 -1.86 -15.02 1.20
N ILE A 279 -2.57 -14.06 1.80
CA ILE A 279 -2.03 -12.78 2.24
C ILE A 279 -2.15 -12.71 3.74
N PHE A 280 -1.04 -12.48 4.41
CA PHE A 280 -0.98 -12.21 5.83
C PHE A 280 -0.82 -10.72 6.06
N ASN A 281 -1.71 -10.15 6.87
CA ASN A 281 -1.57 -8.79 7.35
C ASN A 281 -0.80 -8.80 8.68
N GLU A 282 0.51 -8.54 8.63
CA GLU A 282 1.37 -8.49 9.82
C GLU A 282 0.97 -7.35 10.75
N SER A 283 0.38 -6.28 10.21
CA SER A 283 -0.12 -5.15 11.01
C SER A 283 -1.41 -5.45 11.79
N MET A 284 -2.13 -6.53 11.47
CA MET A 284 -3.41 -6.91 12.09
C MET A 284 -3.36 -8.31 12.73
N SER A 285 -2.45 -8.51 13.68
CA SER A 285 -2.34 -9.77 14.44
C SER A 285 -2.20 -11.02 13.56
N GLY A 286 -1.64 -10.87 12.34
CA GLY A 286 -1.45 -11.98 11.40
C GLY A 286 -2.73 -12.47 10.72
N ALA A 287 -3.76 -11.64 10.57
CA ALA A 287 -4.96 -12.01 9.82
C ALA A 287 -4.60 -12.51 8.42
N SER A 288 -4.99 -13.75 8.10
CA SER A 288 -4.76 -14.38 6.80
C SER A 288 -6.00 -14.25 5.92
N TYR A 289 -5.78 -13.94 4.64
CA TYR A 289 -6.78 -13.92 3.59
C TYR A 289 -6.39 -14.92 2.49
N PRO A 290 -7.13 -16.05 2.32
CA PRO A 290 -6.85 -17.00 1.25
C PRO A 290 -7.29 -16.43 -0.10
N LEU A 291 -6.44 -16.58 -1.11
CA LEU A 291 -6.67 -16.18 -2.49
C LEU A 291 -7.08 -17.37 -3.35
N ARG A 292 -8.14 -17.18 -4.14
CA ARG A 292 -8.64 -18.20 -5.07
C ARG A 292 -8.03 -18.01 -6.46
N LYS A 293 -8.05 -19.09 -7.25
CA LYS A 293 -7.67 -19.07 -8.66
C LYS A 293 -8.45 -18.00 -9.43
N GLY A 294 -7.72 -17.13 -10.12
CA GLY A 294 -8.26 -16.03 -10.92
C GLY A 294 -8.80 -14.85 -10.11
N GLU A 295 -8.67 -14.88 -8.77
CA GLU A 295 -9.01 -13.74 -7.94
C GLU A 295 -8.05 -12.58 -8.23
N TRP A 296 -8.58 -11.38 -8.36
CA TRP A 296 -7.79 -10.18 -8.58
C TRP A 296 -7.11 -9.80 -7.27
N LEU A 297 -5.81 -9.60 -7.31
CA LEU A 297 -5.04 -8.98 -6.25
C LEU A 297 -4.45 -7.69 -6.79
N THR A 298 -4.84 -6.57 -6.21
CA THR A 298 -4.34 -5.24 -6.54
C THR A 298 -3.50 -4.73 -5.38
N LEU A 299 -2.27 -4.35 -5.71
CA LEU A 299 -1.29 -3.78 -4.80
C LEU A 299 -0.86 -2.42 -5.36
N ASP A 300 -0.83 -1.39 -4.52
CA ASP A 300 -0.25 -0.09 -4.85
C ASP A 300 0.70 0.38 -3.75
N GLY A 301 1.64 1.25 -4.11
CA GLY A 301 2.67 1.76 -3.22
C GLY A 301 3.49 0.65 -2.56
N VAL A 302 3.83 -0.38 -3.33
CA VAL A 302 4.60 -1.54 -2.86
C VAL A 302 6.03 -1.12 -2.54
N ASP A 303 6.49 -1.43 -1.34
CA ASP A 303 7.90 -1.32 -0.98
C ASP A 303 8.31 -2.50 -0.10
N GLY A 304 9.23 -3.34 -0.57
CA GLY A 304 9.59 -4.56 0.15
C GLY A 304 10.60 -5.43 -0.58
N GLU A 305 10.59 -6.71 -0.23
CA GLU A 305 11.49 -7.74 -0.76
C GLU A 305 10.71 -8.98 -1.23
N LEU A 306 11.14 -9.56 -2.35
CA LEU A 306 10.85 -10.95 -2.67
C LEU A 306 11.84 -11.81 -1.90
N ARG A 307 11.35 -12.47 -0.86
CA ARG A 307 12.16 -13.38 -0.03
C ARG A 307 12.49 -14.65 -0.78
N SER A 308 11.51 -15.14 -1.54
CA SER A 308 11.61 -16.38 -2.28
C SER A 308 10.86 -16.23 -3.61
N LEU A 309 11.42 -16.82 -4.65
CA LEU A 309 10.78 -16.96 -5.95
C LEU A 309 11.27 -18.29 -6.49
N TYR A 310 10.32 -19.18 -6.79
CA TYR A 310 10.59 -20.49 -7.36
C TYR A 310 9.62 -20.79 -8.47
N MET A 311 10.12 -21.33 -9.56
CA MET A 311 9.24 -21.88 -10.58
C MET A 311 8.94 -23.34 -10.29
N THR A 312 7.73 -23.78 -10.61
CA THR A 312 7.26 -25.16 -10.46
C THR A 312 6.55 -25.64 -11.71
N ALA A 313 6.19 -26.93 -11.74
CA ALA A 313 5.31 -27.50 -12.76
C ALA A 313 3.85 -27.03 -12.67
N GLU A 314 3.48 -26.15 -11.73
CA GLU A 314 2.13 -25.58 -11.60
C GLU A 314 2.12 -24.08 -11.89
N GLY A 315 3.18 -23.36 -11.51
CA GLY A 315 3.29 -21.92 -11.73
C GLY A 315 4.61 -21.36 -11.20
N ILE A 316 4.56 -20.13 -10.73
CA ILE A 316 5.65 -19.41 -10.10
C ILE A 316 5.20 -19.15 -8.66
N ARG A 317 5.84 -19.80 -7.70
CA ARG A 317 5.61 -19.58 -6.27
C ARG A 317 6.49 -18.42 -5.83
N LEU A 318 5.89 -17.44 -5.17
CA LEU A 318 6.60 -16.28 -4.64
C LEU A 318 6.21 -16.04 -3.18
N ASP A 319 7.21 -15.65 -2.40
CA ASP A 319 7.03 -15.13 -1.05
C ASP A 319 7.52 -13.67 -1.03
N PHE A 320 6.58 -12.75 -0.86
CA PHE A 320 6.85 -11.32 -0.73
C PHE A 320 6.62 -10.88 0.72
N HIS A 321 7.44 -9.94 1.19
CA HIS A 321 7.21 -9.24 2.44
C HIS A 321 7.55 -7.76 2.26
N GLY A 322 6.67 -6.89 2.75
CA GLY A 322 6.88 -5.45 2.65
C GLY A 322 5.65 -4.65 3.02
N THR A 323 5.67 -3.38 2.64
CA THR A 323 4.56 -2.45 2.87
C THR A 323 3.81 -2.13 1.59
N VAL A 324 2.52 -1.84 1.73
CA VAL A 324 1.65 -1.41 0.63
C VAL A 324 0.76 -0.26 1.10
N THR A 325 0.41 0.66 0.19
CA THR A 325 -0.54 1.75 0.45
C THR A 325 -1.96 1.41 0.00
N GLU A 326 -2.10 0.47 -0.95
CA GLU A 326 -3.40 -0.09 -1.33
C GLU A 326 -3.30 -1.61 -1.42
N LEU A 327 -4.30 -2.28 -0.84
CA LEU A 327 -4.48 -3.72 -0.92
C LEU A 327 -5.96 -4.01 -1.16
N ALA A 328 -6.27 -4.63 -2.30
CA ALA A 328 -7.63 -5.03 -2.64
C ALA A 328 -7.65 -6.41 -3.30
N VAL A 329 -8.73 -7.16 -3.02
CA VAL A 329 -8.96 -8.51 -3.54
C VAL A 329 -10.37 -8.64 -4.12
N GLY A 330 -10.58 -9.56 -5.06
CA GLY A 330 -11.93 -9.95 -5.48
C GLY A 330 -12.07 -10.18 -6.98
N SER A 331 -13.20 -9.81 -7.55
CA SER A 331 -13.42 -9.90 -9.00
C SER A 331 -13.20 -8.54 -9.65
N ARG A 332 -12.94 -8.52 -10.97
CA ARG A 332 -12.70 -7.28 -11.75
C ARG A 332 -13.69 -6.15 -11.47
N ASN A 333 -14.97 -6.47 -11.27
CA ASN A 333 -16.03 -5.49 -11.07
C ASN A 333 -16.49 -5.36 -9.61
N ASN A 334 -15.93 -6.17 -8.70
CA ASN A 334 -16.30 -6.20 -7.30
C ASN A 334 -15.05 -6.53 -6.48
N THR A 335 -14.24 -5.51 -6.26
CA THR A 335 -13.05 -5.56 -5.42
C THR A 335 -13.40 -5.11 -4.00
N ARG A 336 -12.79 -5.75 -3.02
CA ARG A 336 -12.89 -5.42 -1.60
C ARG A 336 -11.51 -4.97 -1.13
N SER A 337 -11.46 -3.77 -0.58
CA SER A 337 -10.28 -3.25 0.14
C SER A 337 -10.01 -4.12 1.37
N LEU A 338 -8.76 -4.57 1.52
CA LEU A 338 -8.24 -5.21 2.73
C LEU A 338 -7.47 -4.22 3.62
N MET A 339 -7.36 -2.95 3.21
CA MET A 339 -6.79 -1.91 4.05
C MET A 339 -7.64 -1.70 5.33
N PRO A 340 -7.04 -1.78 6.53
CA PRO A 340 -7.75 -1.49 7.76
C PRO A 340 -8.07 0.00 7.88
N ASN A 341 -9.15 0.28 8.60
CA ASN A 341 -9.36 1.62 9.15
C ASN A 341 -8.53 1.81 10.44
N TRP A 342 -8.37 3.05 10.88
CA TRP A 342 -7.62 3.35 12.10
C TRP A 342 -8.22 2.67 13.33
N LEU A 343 -9.55 2.52 13.41
CA LEU A 343 -10.21 1.86 14.54
C LEU A 343 -9.82 0.39 14.64
N GLU A 344 -9.88 -0.36 13.54
CA GLU A 344 -9.45 -1.75 13.42
C GLU A 344 -7.98 -1.90 13.81
N TRP A 345 -7.12 -1.05 13.25
CA TRP A 345 -5.69 -1.04 13.55
C TRP A 345 -5.39 -0.76 15.04
N PHE A 346 -6.11 0.19 15.65
CA PHE A 346 -6.00 0.45 17.09
C PHE A 346 -6.55 -0.69 17.93
N SER A 347 -7.60 -1.37 17.47
CA SER A 347 -8.24 -2.48 18.19
C SER A 347 -7.37 -3.73 18.27
N GLU A 348 -6.40 -3.91 17.37
CA GLU A 348 -5.45 -5.02 17.44
C GLU A 348 -4.32 -4.76 18.45
N ARG A 349 -4.03 -3.49 18.78
CA ARG A 349 -2.96 -3.14 19.71
C ARG A 349 -3.45 -3.15 21.16
N HIS A 350 -2.99 -4.12 21.94
CA HIS A 350 -3.37 -4.28 23.36
C HIS A 350 -3.09 -3.02 24.21
N SER A 351 -1.99 -2.30 23.92
CA SER A 351 -1.64 -1.05 24.61
C SER A 351 -2.69 0.05 24.46
N VAL A 352 -3.37 0.09 23.32
CA VAL A 352 -4.40 1.10 23.04
C VAL A 352 -5.68 0.77 23.79
N LYS A 353 -6.04 -0.51 23.92
CA LYS A 353 -7.15 -0.95 24.77
C LYS A 353 -6.96 -0.51 26.22
N LEU A 354 -5.74 -0.66 26.74
CA LEU A 354 -5.38 -0.24 28.09
C LEU A 354 -5.46 1.29 28.24
N LEU A 355 -4.98 2.04 27.24
CA LEU A 355 -5.05 3.50 27.25
C LEU A 355 -6.49 4.01 27.24
N TRP A 356 -7.37 3.40 26.45
CA TRP A 356 -8.80 3.71 26.47
C TRP A 356 -9.47 3.36 27.80
N GLY A 357 -9.11 2.22 28.40
CA GLY A 357 -9.58 1.85 29.74
C GLY A 357 -9.18 2.90 30.78
N ALA A 358 -7.92 3.33 30.78
CA ALA A 358 -7.41 4.38 31.67
C ALA A 358 -8.06 5.74 31.41
N PHE A 359 -8.24 6.11 30.13
CA PHE A 359 -8.89 7.35 29.74
C PHE A 359 -10.35 7.41 30.19
N LEU A 360 -11.12 6.33 29.98
CA LEU A 360 -12.51 6.23 30.44
C LEU A 360 -12.58 6.30 31.97
N TRP A 361 -11.67 5.60 32.67
CA TRP A 361 -11.59 5.67 34.12
C TRP A 361 -11.29 7.09 34.63
N LEU A 362 -10.29 7.77 34.05
CA LEU A 362 -9.98 9.17 34.39
C LEU A 362 -11.15 10.11 34.08
N LEU A 363 -11.81 9.92 32.93
CA LEU A 363 -12.96 10.73 32.53
C LEU A 363 -14.12 10.56 33.52
N THR A 364 -14.47 9.32 33.89
CA THR A 364 -15.52 9.06 34.87
C THR A 364 -15.19 9.62 36.25
N THR A 365 -13.93 9.51 36.67
CA THR A 365 -13.45 10.07 37.93
C THR A 365 -13.54 11.59 37.93
N LEU A 366 -13.09 12.24 36.86
CA LEU A 366 -13.15 13.68 36.68
C LEU A 366 -14.60 14.20 36.68
N LEU A 367 -15.49 13.54 35.95
CA LEU A 367 -16.92 13.88 35.93
C LEU A 367 -17.56 13.69 37.32
N GLY A 368 -17.16 12.64 38.05
CA GLY A 368 -17.56 12.41 39.43
C GLY A 368 -17.15 13.55 40.35
N VAL A 369 -15.90 14.00 40.27
CA VAL A 369 -15.36 15.13 41.05
C VAL A 369 -16.07 16.44 40.71
N ILE A 370 -16.26 16.74 39.41
CA ILE A 370 -16.98 17.95 38.97
C ILE A 370 -18.42 17.96 39.50
N ARG A 371 -19.11 16.82 39.39
CA ARG A 371 -20.48 16.67 39.88
C ARG A 371 -20.54 16.85 41.40
N TRP A 372 -19.61 16.25 42.14
CA TRP A 372 -19.52 16.42 43.59
C TRP A 372 -19.32 17.89 43.98
N TRP A 373 -18.38 18.58 43.33
CA TRP A 373 -18.07 19.98 43.62
C TRP A 373 -19.23 20.93 43.27
N SER A 374 -20.02 20.61 42.23
CA SER A 374 -21.22 21.36 41.87
C SER A 374 -22.38 21.22 42.85
N HIS A 375 -22.34 20.23 43.75
CA HIS A 375 -23.37 20.00 44.76
C HIS A 375 -22.98 20.56 46.14
N SER A 376 -21.69 20.76 46.39
CA SER A 376 -21.16 21.29 47.66
C SER A 376 -21.16 22.82 47.75
N ASN A 377 -21.26 23.51 46.62
CA ASN A 377 -21.49 24.96 46.53
C ASN A 377 -22.95 25.21 46.18
#